data_AF-A0A9D6K5J3-F1
#
_entry.id   AF-A0A9D6K5J3-F1
#
_cell.length_a   1.000
_cell.length_b   1.000
_cell.length_c   1.000
_cell.angle_alpha   90.00
_cell.angle_beta   90.00
_cell.angle_gamma   90.00
#
_symmetry.space_group_name_H-M   'P 1'
#
loop_
_entity.id
_entity.type
_entity.pdbx_description
1 polymer ?
#
loop_
_entity_poly.entity_id
_entity_poly.type
_entity_poly.pdbx_seq_one_letter_code
_entity_poly.pdbx_strand_id
1 'polypeptide(L)'
;MDNRNQRILKAVITSYIETGGPIGSRTISKKYDFGLSPATIRNIMSDLEDMGLLTHPYTSSGRIPTERGYRYYIDNLMSENELAYIDEEAFEKRYQKKMDIVELMHETSVILSIFSHYSGVATMPCFTNTIFQHLKFIKLAKKNIIAIFVSQ
;
A
#
# COMPACT_ATOMS: atom_id res chain seq x y z
N MET A 1 -22.85 5.87 -0.64
CA MET A 1 -23.01 4.42 -0.40
C MET A 1 -23.62 4.21 0.96
N ASP A 2 -24.47 3.20 1.13
CA ASP A 2 -24.94 2.81 2.47
C ASP A 2 -23.90 1.92 3.19
N ASN A 3 -24.08 1.74 4.50
CA ASN A 3 -23.18 0.92 5.31
C ASN A 3 -23.17 -0.55 4.87
N ARG A 4 -24.29 -1.04 4.33
CA ARG A 4 -24.44 -2.44 3.91
C ARG A 4 -23.59 -2.75 2.68
N ASN A 5 -23.64 -1.89 1.66
CA ASN A 5 -22.83 -1.99 0.45
C ASN A 5 -21.34 -1.90 0.79
N GLN A 6 -20.97 -1.01 1.72
CA GLN A 6 -19.59 -0.91 2.23
C GLN A 6 -19.13 -2.21 2.89
N ARG A 7 -19.96 -2.83 3.74
CA ARG A 7 -19.64 -4.11 4.40
C ARG A 7 -19.50 -5.25 3.39
N ILE A 8 -20.40 -5.34 2.41
CA ILE A 8 -20.31 -6.36 1.34
C ILE A 8 -19.07 -6.13 0.48
N LEU A 9 -18.77 -4.89 0.09
CA LEU A 9 -17.59 -4.54 -0.69
C LEU A 9 -16.30 -4.93 0.06
N LYS A 10 -16.19 -4.56 1.35
CA LYS A 10 -15.09 -4.97 2.22
C LYS A 10 -14.94 -6.50 2.25
N ALA A 11 -16.02 -7.24 2.51
CA ALA A 11 -15.97 -8.69 2.56
C ALA A 11 -15.55 -9.36 1.24
N VAL A 12 -16.00 -8.83 0.10
CA VAL A 12 -15.59 -9.30 -1.23
C VAL A 12 -14.10 -9.05 -1.45
N ILE A 13 -13.61 -7.84 -1.16
CA ILE A 13 -12.21 -7.46 -1.33
C ILE A 13 -11.30 -8.30 -0.43
N THR A 14 -11.62 -8.40 0.87
CA THR A 14 -10.85 -9.21 1.82
C THR A 14 -10.81 -10.68 1.39
N SER A 15 -11.94 -11.25 0.97
CA SER A 15 -11.98 -12.65 0.49
C SER A 15 -11.20 -12.85 -0.80
N TYR A 16 -11.19 -11.85 -1.68
CA TYR A 16 -10.42 -11.90 -2.92
C TYR A 16 -8.92 -11.82 -2.64
N ILE A 17 -8.48 -10.95 -1.71
CA ILE A 17 -7.07 -10.87 -1.27
C ILE A 17 -6.60 -12.22 -0.69
N GLU A 18 -7.45 -12.89 0.09
CA GLU A 18 -7.10 -14.18 0.70
C GLU A 18 -7.06 -15.35 -0.32
N THR A 19 -7.94 -15.35 -1.32
CA THR A 19 -8.16 -16.54 -2.17
C THR A 19 -7.65 -16.39 -3.61
N GLY A 20 -7.48 -15.17 -4.11
CA GLY A 20 -7.13 -14.86 -5.50
C GLY A 20 -8.20 -15.23 -6.54
N GLY A 21 -9.37 -15.73 -6.11
CA GLY A 21 -10.43 -16.23 -6.99
C GLY A 21 -11.70 -15.38 -6.97
N PRO A 22 -12.56 -15.45 -8.01
CA PRO A 22 -13.83 -14.74 -8.04
C PRO A 22 -14.76 -15.11 -6.87
N ILE A 23 -15.33 -14.10 -6.21
CA ILE A 23 -16.08 -14.29 -4.96
C ILE A 23 -17.57 -14.34 -5.22
N GLY A 24 -18.21 -15.44 -4.82
CA GLY A 24 -19.66 -15.63 -4.95
C GLY A 24 -20.44 -15.14 -3.74
N SER A 25 -21.70 -14.73 -3.94
CA SER A 25 -22.58 -14.28 -2.86
C SER A 25 -22.83 -15.35 -1.78
N ARG A 26 -22.79 -16.64 -2.15
CA ARG A 26 -22.88 -17.76 -1.20
C ARG A 26 -21.65 -17.86 -0.29
N THR A 27 -20.46 -17.58 -0.82
CA THR A 27 -19.21 -17.54 -0.04
C THR A 27 -19.29 -16.45 1.01
N ILE A 28 -19.72 -15.25 0.61
CA ILE A 28 -19.87 -14.11 1.51
C ILE A 28 -20.93 -14.37 2.59
N SER A 29 -22.12 -14.87 2.18
CA SER A 29 -23.22 -15.19 3.09
C SER A 29 -22.79 -16.18 4.19
N LYS A 30 -21.99 -17.19 3.84
CA LYS A 30 -21.50 -18.19 4.80
C LYS A 30 -20.37 -17.67 5.70
N LYS A 31 -19.49 -16.80 5.18
CA LYS A 31 -18.27 -16.39 5.89
C LYS A 31 -18.47 -15.22 6.87
N TYR A 32 -19.34 -14.26 6.56
CA TYR A 32 -19.39 -12.97 7.28
C TYR A 32 -20.70 -12.70 8.06
N ASP A 33 -21.54 -13.72 8.26
CA ASP A 33 -22.83 -13.66 8.97
C ASP A 33 -23.56 -12.30 8.89
N PHE A 34 -23.91 -11.89 7.66
CA PHE A 34 -24.58 -10.62 7.43
C PHE A 34 -26.07 -10.65 7.77
N GLY A 35 -26.63 -11.81 8.13
CA GLY A 35 -28.09 -12.00 8.23
C GLY A 35 -28.83 -11.88 6.89
N LEU A 36 -28.11 -12.03 5.76
CA LEU A 36 -28.65 -11.83 4.42
C LEU A 36 -28.62 -13.11 3.59
N SER A 37 -29.67 -13.29 2.78
CA SER A 37 -29.70 -14.37 1.81
C SER A 37 -28.64 -14.19 0.71
N PRO A 38 -28.12 -15.29 0.12
CA PRO A 38 -27.22 -15.21 -1.03
C PRO A 38 -27.81 -14.46 -2.24
N ALA A 39 -29.13 -14.45 -2.40
CA ALA A 39 -29.81 -13.69 -3.46
C ALA A 39 -29.70 -12.18 -3.20
N THR A 40 -29.94 -11.75 -1.96
CA THR A 40 -29.83 -10.33 -1.58
C THR A 40 -28.40 -9.82 -1.71
N ILE A 41 -27.41 -10.63 -1.31
CA ILE A 41 -26.00 -10.28 -1.50
C ILE A 41 -25.64 -10.20 -2.97
N ARG A 42 -26.17 -11.10 -3.83
CA ARG A 42 -25.96 -11.04 -5.28
C ARG A 42 -26.47 -9.73 -5.88
N ASN A 43 -27.65 -9.26 -5.45
CA ASN A 43 -28.19 -7.98 -5.91
C ASN A 43 -27.31 -6.81 -5.49
N ILE A 44 -26.88 -6.77 -4.23
CA ILE A 44 -25.95 -5.74 -3.75
C ILE A 44 -24.64 -5.78 -4.55
N MET A 45 -24.10 -6.98 -4.82
CA MET A 45 -22.90 -7.12 -5.64
C MET A 45 -23.09 -6.66 -7.10
N SER A 46 -24.32 -6.73 -7.61
CA SER A 46 -24.69 -6.14 -8.91
C SER A 46 -24.69 -4.61 -8.83
N ASP A 47 -25.27 -4.03 -7.79
CA ASP A 47 -25.24 -2.57 -7.58
C ASP A 47 -23.80 -2.06 -7.44
N LEU A 48 -22.94 -2.82 -6.74
CA LEU A 48 -21.50 -2.53 -6.61
C LEU A 48 -20.76 -2.60 -7.95
N GLU A 49 -21.21 -3.46 -8.86
CA GLU A 49 -20.69 -3.59 -10.21
C GLU A 49 -21.16 -2.45 -11.12
N ASP A 50 -22.42 -2.05 -11.04
CA ASP A 50 -22.95 -0.87 -11.73
C ASP A 50 -22.25 0.41 -11.26
N MET A 51 -21.85 0.45 -9.99
CA MET A 51 -20.98 1.51 -9.44
C MET A 51 -19.52 1.37 -9.86
N GLY A 52 -19.13 0.37 -10.63
CA GLY A 52 -17.76 0.17 -11.13
C GLY A 52 -16.73 -0.20 -10.05
N LEU A 53 -17.16 -0.67 -8.88
CA LEU A 53 -16.28 -1.10 -7.78
C LEU A 53 -15.99 -2.60 -7.80
N LEU A 54 -16.94 -3.37 -8.36
CA LEU A 54 -16.77 -4.79 -8.65
C LEU A 54 -16.93 -5.04 -10.15
N THR A 55 -16.47 -6.18 -10.62
CA THR A 55 -16.71 -6.68 -11.98
C THR A 55 -16.75 -8.21 -11.97
N HIS A 56 -17.05 -8.83 -13.10
CA HIS A 56 -16.95 -10.27 -13.28
C HIS A 56 -15.98 -10.61 -14.42
N PRO A 57 -15.09 -11.61 -14.27
CA PRO A 57 -14.26 -12.05 -15.39
C PRO A 57 -15.10 -12.75 -16.47
N TYR A 58 -16.18 -13.45 -16.06
CA TYR A 58 -17.12 -14.13 -16.95
C TYR A 58 -18.54 -14.08 -16.37
N THR A 59 -19.54 -14.24 -17.23
CA THR A 59 -20.97 -14.07 -16.91
C THR A 59 -21.49 -14.93 -15.76
N SER A 60 -20.89 -16.10 -15.53
CA SER A 60 -21.26 -17.05 -14.46
C SER A 60 -20.32 -17.02 -13.25
N SER A 61 -19.25 -16.22 -13.31
CA SER A 61 -18.26 -16.15 -12.23
C SER A 61 -18.74 -15.27 -11.08
N GLY A 62 -18.12 -15.46 -9.91
CA GLY A 62 -18.22 -14.50 -8.82
C GLY A 62 -17.74 -13.10 -9.22
N ARG A 63 -17.73 -12.17 -8.27
CA ARG A 63 -17.20 -10.83 -8.50
C ARG A 63 -15.74 -10.72 -8.07
N ILE A 64 -15.01 -9.87 -8.77
CA ILE A 64 -13.65 -9.47 -8.44
C ILE A 64 -13.61 -7.94 -8.23
N PRO A 65 -12.72 -7.42 -7.38
CA PRO A 65 -12.56 -5.98 -7.22
C PRO A 65 -12.00 -5.33 -8.49
N THR A 66 -12.46 -4.12 -8.79
CA THR A 66 -11.78 -3.25 -9.78
C THR A 66 -10.69 -2.43 -9.09
N GLU A 67 -9.84 -1.77 -9.86
CA GLU A 67 -8.89 -0.78 -9.33
C GLU A 67 -9.60 0.29 -8.46
N ARG A 68 -10.75 0.76 -8.93
CA ARG A 68 -11.57 1.74 -8.21
C ARG A 68 -12.17 1.14 -6.93
N GLY A 69 -12.55 -0.14 -6.95
CA GLY A 69 -12.97 -0.88 -5.77
C GLY A 69 -11.88 -0.94 -4.70
N TYR A 70 -10.66 -1.28 -5.12
CA TYR A 70 -9.49 -1.26 -4.22
C TYR A 70 -9.20 0.13 -3.68
N ARG A 71 -9.21 1.16 -4.53
CA ARG A 71 -8.99 2.55 -4.10
C ARG A 71 -10.01 2.96 -3.04
N TYR A 72 -11.30 2.70 -3.29
CA TYR A 72 -12.35 3.00 -2.32
C TYR A 72 -12.16 2.26 -0.99
N TYR A 73 -11.77 0.99 -1.06
CA TYR A 73 -11.49 0.18 0.13
C TYR A 73 -10.35 0.75 0.97
N ILE A 74 -9.21 1.08 0.35
CA ILE A 74 -8.05 1.68 1.03
C ILE A 74 -8.45 3.02 1.66
N ASP A 75 -9.14 3.87 0.91
CA ASP A 75 -9.43 5.24 1.34
C ASP A 75 -10.55 5.32 2.40
N ASN A 76 -11.45 4.33 2.49
CA ASN A 76 -12.69 4.46 3.28
C ASN A 76 -13.02 3.26 4.19
N LEU A 77 -12.53 2.05 3.91
CA LEU A 77 -13.02 0.81 4.55
C LEU A 77 -11.93 0.05 5.32
N MET A 78 -10.66 0.28 4.99
CA MET A 78 -9.52 -0.28 5.70
C MET A 78 -9.35 0.46 7.02
N SER A 79 -9.33 -0.28 8.13
CA SER A 79 -9.04 0.31 9.45
C SER A 79 -7.53 0.30 9.70
N GLU A 80 -7.02 1.29 10.43
CA GLU A 80 -5.59 1.38 10.80
C GLU A 80 -5.06 0.09 11.47
N ASN A 81 -5.92 -0.61 12.22
CA ASN A 81 -5.60 -1.87 12.90
C ASN A 81 -5.44 -3.09 11.95
N GLU A 82 -5.78 -2.96 10.66
CA GLU A 82 -5.59 -4.02 9.64
C GLU A 82 -4.22 -3.93 8.97
N LEU A 83 -3.41 -2.90 9.26
CA LEU A 83 -2.00 -2.89 8.90
C LEU A 83 -1.31 -3.97 9.74
N ALA A 84 -0.68 -4.94 9.06
CA ALA A 84 0.11 -5.97 9.73
C ALA A 84 1.05 -5.30 10.73
N TYR A 85 1.15 -5.86 11.94
CA TYR A 85 2.01 -5.36 13.01
C TYR A 85 3.43 -5.19 12.45
N ILE A 86 3.78 -3.95 12.12
CA ILE A 86 5.15 -3.60 11.83
C ILE A 86 5.80 -3.61 13.20
N ASP A 87 6.74 -4.52 13.41
CA ASP A 87 7.58 -4.50 14.60
C ASP A 87 8.46 -3.24 14.53
N GLU A 88 7.91 -2.14 15.06
CA GLU A 88 8.54 -0.83 15.07
C GLU A 88 9.91 -0.90 15.77
N GLU A 89 10.05 -1.75 16.78
CA GLU A 89 11.29 -1.93 17.53
C GLU A 89 12.36 -2.66 16.69
N ALA A 90 11.98 -3.70 15.96
CA ALA A 90 12.87 -4.36 15.01
C ALA A 90 13.28 -3.44 13.85
N PHE A 91 12.37 -2.57 13.39
CA PHE A 91 12.64 -1.56 12.38
C PHE A 91 13.65 -0.54 12.92
N GLU A 92 13.36 0.10 14.03
CA GLU A 92 14.24 1.10 14.68
C GLU A 92 15.65 0.55 14.94
N LYS A 93 15.77 -0.66 15.47
CA LYS A 93 17.07 -1.29 15.72
C LYS A 93 17.90 -1.49 14.45
N ARG A 94 17.26 -1.72 13.30
CA ARG A 94 17.92 -1.91 12.02
C ARG A 94 18.39 -0.58 11.41
N TYR A 95 17.68 0.51 11.67
CA TYR A 95 18.00 1.87 11.20
C TYR A 95 18.86 2.70 12.17
N GLN A 96 19.10 2.24 13.40
CA GLN A 96 20.00 2.91 14.37
C GLN A 96 21.48 2.93 13.94
N LYS A 97 21.87 2.11 12.95
CA LYS A 97 23.23 2.14 12.41
C LYS A 97 23.38 3.42 11.56
N LYS A 98 24.49 4.16 11.73
CA LYS A 98 24.86 5.20 10.74
C LYS A 98 25.11 4.51 9.40
N MET A 99 24.19 4.68 8.47
CA MET A 99 24.30 4.23 7.09
C MET A 99 24.51 5.45 6.20
N ASP A 100 25.26 5.30 5.11
CA ASP A 100 25.22 6.32 4.07
C ASP A 100 23.88 6.24 3.30
N ILE A 101 23.60 7.25 2.46
CA ILE A 101 22.32 7.32 1.73
C ILE A 101 22.13 6.15 0.77
N VAL A 102 23.22 5.58 0.22
CA VAL A 102 23.16 4.48 -0.74
C VAL A 102 22.81 3.18 -0.01
N GLU A 103 23.48 2.92 1.11
CA GLU A 103 23.19 1.80 2.01
C GLU A 103 21.75 1.86 2.54
N LEU A 104 21.29 3.06 2.92
CA LEU A 104 19.92 3.28 3.38
C LEU A 104 18.90 2.89 2.29
N MET A 105 19.08 3.38 1.06
CA MET A 105 18.19 3.05 -0.07
C MET A 105 18.17 1.54 -0.33
N HIS A 106 19.34 0.90 -0.31
CA HIS A 106 19.44 -0.55 -0.51
C HIS A 106 18.68 -1.34 0.57
N GLU A 107 18.91 -1.06 1.86
CA GLU A 107 18.20 -1.73 2.95
C GLU A 107 16.69 -1.48 2.90
N THR A 108 16.25 -0.25 2.60
CA THR A 108 14.82 0.04 2.44
C THR A 108 14.20 -0.78 1.30
N SER A 109 14.89 -0.89 0.16
CA SER A 109 14.46 -1.71 -0.99
C SER A 109 14.29 -3.18 -0.59
N VAL A 110 15.24 -3.72 0.19
CA VAL A 110 15.21 -5.09 0.69
C VAL A 110 14.05 -5.30 1.68
N ILE A 111 13.89 -4.39 2.65
CA ILE A 111 12.83 -4.49 3.66
C ILE A 111 11.44 -4.44 2.99
N LEU A 112 11.23 -3.51 2.06
CA LEU A 112 9.98 -3.43 1.29
C LEU A 112 9.71 -4.73 0.53
N SER A 113 10.75 -5.35 -0.02
CA SER A 113 10.61 -6.61 -0.75
C SER A 113 10.21 -7.77 0.16
N ILE A 114 10.88 -7.89 1.32
CA ILE A 114 10.58 -8.93 2.31
C ILE A 114 9.14 -8.79 2.83
N PHE A 115 8.73 -7.58 3.17
CA PHE A 115 7.43 -7.33 3.81
C PHE A 115 6.26 -7.46 2.82
N SER A 116 6.43 -6.97 1.59
CA SER A 116 5.35 -7.02 0.59
C SER A 116 5.29 -8.34 -0.17
N HIS A 117 6.35 -9.15 -0.13
CA HIS A 117 6.57 -10.28 -1.06
C HIS A 117 6.62 -9.89 -2.54
N TYR A 118 6.85 -8.61 -2.85
CA TYR A 118 7.05 -8.09 -4.20
C TYR A 118 8.44 -7.48 -4.36
N SER A 119 8.76 -6.95 -5.53
CA SER A 119 9.96 -6.14 -5.72
C SER A 119 9.82 -4.82 -4.95
N GLY A 120 10.68 -4.61 -3.96
CA GLY A 120 10.83 -3.32 -3.30
C GLY A 120 11.77 -2.43 -4.12
N VAL A 121 11.40 -1.16 -4.30
CA VAL A 121 12.22 -0.15 -4.97
C VAL A 121 12.29 1.08 -4.08
N ALA A 122 13.50 1.53 -3.76
CA ALA A 122 13.76 2.81 -3.10
C ALA A 122 14.59 3.69 -4.05
N THR A 123 14.20 4.96 -4.17
CA THR A 123 14.91 5.91 -5.03
C THR A 123 15.38 7.09 -4.22
N MET A 124 16.57 7.59 -4.55
CA MET A 124 17.08 8.80 -3.92
C MET A 124 16.19 9.98 -4.31
N PRO A 125 15.78 10.84 -3.36
CA PRO A 125 15.04 12.04 -3.70
C PRO A 125 15.83 12.87 -4.72
N CYS A 126 15.17 13.24 -5.82
CA CYS A 126 15.80 14.05 -6.85
C CYS A 126 15.85 15.50 -6.36
N PHE A 127 17.04 15.95 -6.01
CA PHE A 127 17.38 17.31 -5.61
C PHE A 127 17.28 18.29 -6.79
N THR A 128 16.07 18.49 -7.32
CA THR A 128 15.82 19.42 -8.44
C THR A 128 15.75 20.88 -7.99
N ASN A 129 15.44 21.11 -6.71
CA ASN A 129 15.30 22.44 -6.10
C ASN A 129 16.26 22.67 -4.92
N THR A 130 17.48 22.13 -4.99
CA THR A 130 18.48 22.44 -3.98
C THR A 130 18.92 23.89 -4.12
N ILE A 131 18.39 24.76 -3.25
CA ILE A 131 18.81 26.15 -3.16
C ILE A 131 20.23 26.16 -2.60
N PHE A 132 21.18 26.53 -3.45
CA PHE A 132 22.55 26.75 -3.05
C PHE A 132 22.61 27.90 -2.04
N GLN A 133 23.03 27.61 -0.81
CA GLN A 133 23.17 28.64 0.22
C GLN A 133 24.55 29.29 0.15
N HIS A 134 25.62 28.51 0.34
CA HIS A 134 26.98 28.99 0.11
C HIS A 134 28.01 27.85 0.01
N LEU A 135 29.17 28.15 -0.58
CA LEU A 135 30.35 27.29 -0.68
C LEU A 135 31.49 27.93 0.09
N LYS A 136 32.06 27.23 1.07
CA LYS A 136 33.19 27.74 1.87
C LYS A 136 34.47 26.99 1.53
N PHE A 137 35.51 27.74 1.19
CA PHE A 137 36.85 27.20 0.98
C PHE A 137 37.70 27.40 2.23
N ILE A 138 38.27 26.33 2.75
CA ILE A 138 39.24 26.36 3.85
C ILE A 138 40.56 25.85 3.30
N LYS A 139 41.56 26.73 3.23
CA LYS A 139 42.91 26.37 2.80
C LYS A 139 43.57 25.53 3.90
N LEU A 140 43.99 24.31 3.55
CA LEU A 140 44.70 23.41 4.46
C LEU A 140 46.21 23.55 4.33
N ALA A 141 46.72 23.64 3.10
CA ALA A 141 48.15 23.71 2.80
C ALA A 141 48.40 24.44 1.46
N LYS A 142 49.66 24.52 1.04
CA LYS A 142 50.07 25.26 -0.17
C LYS A 142 49.34 24.81 -1.44
N LYS A 143 48.91 23.53 -1.52
CA LYS A 143 48.20 22.95 -2.66
C LYS A 143 46.89 22.21 -2.30
N ASN A 144 46.42 22.32 -1.06
CA ASN A 144 45.24 21.59 -0.58
C ASN A 144 44.18 22.56 -0.02
N ILE A 145 42.93 22.37 -0.43
CA ILE A 145 41.76 23.16 0.01
C ILE A 145 40.61 22.18 0.30
N ILE A 146 39.87 22.41 1.37
CA ILE A 146 38.56 21.80 1.60
C ILE A 146 37.50 22.75 1.07
N ALA A 147 36.58 22.23 0.25
CA ALA A 147 35.34 22.91 -0.09
C ALA A 147 34.21 22.31 0.76
N ILE A 148 33.53 23.14 1.54
CA ILE A 148 32.34 22.77 2.29
C ILE A 148 31.14 23.29 1.50
N PHE A 149 30.31 22.37 1.04
CA PHE A 149 29.06 22.64 0.36
C PHE A 149 27.92 22.64 1.37
N VAL A 150 27.14 23.73 1.42
CA VAL A 150 25.95 23.83 2.26
C VAL A 150 24.75 24.07 1.37
N SER A 151 23.80 23.15 1.46
CA SER A 151 22.49 23.24 0.83
C SER A 151 21.38 23.11 1.86
N GLN A 152 20.19 23.59 1.49
CA GLN A 152 18.97 23.48 2.29
C GLN A 152 18.44 22.05 2.34
#